data_AF-A0AAU3UM57-F1
#
_entry.id   AF-A0AAU3UM57-F1
#
_cell.length_a   1.000
_cell.length_b   1.000
_cell.length_c   1.000
_cell.angle_alpha   90.00
_cell.angle_beta   90.00
_cell.angle_gamma   90.00
#
_symmetry.space_group_name_H-M   'P 1'
#
loop_
_entity.id
_entity.type
_entity.pdbx_description
1 polymer ?
#
loop_
_entity_poly.entity_id
_entity_poly.type
_entity_poly.pdbx_seq_one_letter_code
_entity_poly.pdbx_strand_id
1 'polypeptide(L)' 'MVLVEIPGGPDAKALRAALTHDNGEWALRNPHDAMQIHVDCRVGVCVAKTVGWGELQRQGKLVPDSGRIRR' A
#
# COMPACT_ATOMS: atom_id res chain seq x y z
N MET A 1 15.33 17.58 1.13
CA MET A 1 14.20 16.91 0.47
C MET A 1 14.77 16.24 -0.78
N VAL A 2 15.05 14.95 -0.74
CA VAL A 2 15.69 14.22 -1.85
C VAL A 2 14.58 13.75 -2.79
N LEU A 3 14.44 14.41 -3.94
CA LEU A 3 13.63 13.92 -5.05
C LEU A 3 14.40 12.75 -5.67
N VAL A 4 13.99 11.52 -5.32
CA VAL A 4 14.50 10.32 -6.00
C VAL A 4 13.82 10.27 -7.36
N GLU A 5 14.57 10.60 -8.41
CA GLU A 5 14.10 10.44 -9.79
C GLU A 5 14.04 8.95 -10.12
N ILE A 6 12.83 8.45 -10.34
CA ILE A 6 12.59 7.09 -10.80
C ILE A 6 12.81 7.07 -12.32
N PRO A 7 13.80 6.31 -12.84
CA PRO A 7 14.09 6.30 -14.27
C PRO A 7 12.87 5.78 -15.05
N GLY A 8 12.44 6.56 -16.05
CA GLY A 8 11.24 6.35 -16.85
C GLY A 8 11.26 5.08 -17.69
N GLY A 9 11.06 3.92 -17.05
CA GLY A 9 10.77 2.64 -17.68
C GLY A 9 9.32 2.19 -17.44
N PRO A 10 8.92 1.00 -17.95
CA PRO A 10 7.64 0.38 -17.59
C PRO A 10 7.43 0.30 -16.06
N ASP A 11 8.53 0.27 -15.31
CA ASP A 11 8.55 0.27 -13.85
C ASP A 11 8.20 1.62 -13.22
N ALA A 12 8.50 2.76 -13.87
CA ALA A 12 8.23 4.08 -13.29
C ALA A 12 6.72 4.36 -13.19
N LYS A 13 5.96 3.96 -14.21
CA LYS A 13 4.50 4.08 -14.21
C LYS A 13 3.88 3.16 -13.16
N ALA A 14 4.36 1.92 -13.06
CA ALA A 14 3.90 0.96 -12.06
C ALA A 14 4.23 1.44 -10.64
N LEU A 15 5.45 1.94 -10.41
CA LEU A 15 5.88 2.47 -9.14
C LEU A 15 5.10 3.72 -8.76
N ARG A 16 4.85 4.63 -9.71
CA ARG A 16 3.98 5.79 -9.47
C ARG A 16 2.58 5.34 -9.07
N ALA A 17 1.99 4.38 -9.81
CA ALA A 17 0.67 3.84 -9.49
C ALA A 17 0.61 3.23 -8.08
N ALA A 18 1.69 2.57 -7.62
CA ALA A 18 1.81 1.98 -6.29
C ALA A 18 1.97 3.03 -5.17
N LEU A 19 2.71 4.11 -5.44
CA LEU A 19 2.97 5.18 -4.48
C LEU A 19 1.78 6.14 -4.30
N THR A 20 0.85 6.22 -5.27
CA THR A 20 -0.30 7.12 -5.14
C THR A 20 -1.29 6.64 -4.08
N HIS A 21 -1.71 7.54 -3.20
CA HIS A 21 -2.61 7.24 -2.08
C HIS A 21 -4.06 6.99 -2.47
N ASP A 22 -4.49 7.44 -3.65
CA ASP A 22 -5.88 7.38 -4.15
C ASP A 22 -6.16 6.17 -5.07
N ASN A 23 -5.12 5.39 -5.41
CA ASN A 23 -5.23 4.31 -6.39
C ASN A 23 -5.75 3.00 -5.76
N GLY A 24 -7.06 2.96 -5.50
CA GLY A 24 -7.73 1.77 -4.97
C GLY A 24 -7.70 0.56 -5.91
N GLU A 25 -7.75 0.78 -7.23
CA GLU A 25 -7.77 -0.32 -8.21
C GLU A 25 -6.47 -1.12 -8.21
N TRP A 26 -5.32 -0.44 -8.17
CA TRP A 26 -4.03 -1.10 -8.02
C TRP A 26 -3.92 -1.83 -6.68
N ALA A 27 -4.40 -1.22 -5.59
CA ALA A 27 -4.36 -1.83 -4.26
C ALA A 27 -5.25 -3.08 -4.14
N LEU A 28 -6.37 -3.13 -4.86
CA LEU A 28 -7.22 -4.32 -4.94
C LEU A 28 -6.49 -5.50 -5.58
N ARG A 29 -5.70 -5.25 -6.64
CA ARG A 29 -4.90 -6.27 -7.32
C ARG A 29 -3.65 -6.67 -6.53
N ASN A 30 -3.07 -5.75 -5.77
CA ASN A 30 -1.81 -5.94 -5.04
C ASN A 30 -1.96 -5.60 -3.55
N PRO A 31 -2.86 -6.28 -2.81
CA PRO A 31 -3.27 -5.84 -1.48
C PRO A 31 -2.16 -5.99 -0.42
N HIS A 32 -1.24 -6.94 -0.59
CA HIS A 32 -0.05 -7.06 0.27
C HIS A 32 0.91 -5.89 0.06
N ASP A 33 1.23 -5.55 -1.19
CA ASP A 33 2.15 -4.46 -1.51
C ASP A 33 1.57 -3.11 -1.08
N ALA A 34 0.25 -2.92 -1.24
CA ALA A 34 -0.43 -1.73 -0.74
C ALA A 34 -0.23 -1.54 0.77
N MET A 35 -0.29 -2.61 1.56
CA MET A 35 -0.07 -2.54 3.02
C MET A 35 1.38 -2.25 3.40
N GLN A 36 2.36 -2.69 2.60
CA GLN A 36 3.78 -2.44 2.84
C GLN A 36 4.21 -1.04 2.40
N ILE A 37 3.81 -0.62 1.19
CA ILE A 37 4.16 0.69 0.65
C ILE A 37 3.49 1.80 1.46
N HIS A 38 2.23 1.59 1.87
CA HIS A 38 1.46 2.53 2.68
C HIS A 38 1.52 2.15 4.18
N VAL A 39 2.65 1.61 4.66
CA VAL A 39 2.78 1.14 6.06
C VAL A 39 2.49 2.24 7.09
N ASP A 40 2.88 3.48 6.81
CA ASP A 40 2.66 4.64 7.71
C ASP A 40 1.31 5.33 7.51
N CYS A 41 0.58 5.00 6.45
CA CYS A 41 -0.76 5.53 6.21
C CYS A 41 -1.78 4.98 7.21
N ARG A 42 -2.94 5.64 7.32
CA ARG A 42 -4.06 5.17 8.14
C ARG A 42 -5.19 4.59 7.27
N VAL A 43 -5.77 3.46 7.72
CA VAL A 43 -7.01 2.91 7.14
C VAL A 43 -8.15 3.90 7.38
N GLY A 44 -9.01 4.10 6.38
CA GLY A 44 -10.07 5.12 6.38
C GLY A 44 -9.61 6.50 5.89
N VAL A 45 -8.30 6.74 5.73
CA VAL A 45 -7.74 8.01 5.24
C VAL A 45 -7.05 7.82 3.89
N CYS A 46 -6.16 6.82 3.78
CA CYS A 46 -5.53 6.47 2.51
C CYS A 46 -6.40 5.44 1.78
N VAL A 47 -6.85 5.76 0.56
CA VAL A 47 -7.70 4.87 -0.26
C VAL A 47 -6.96 3.58 -0.56
N ALA A 48 -5.71 3.66 -1.03
CA ALA A 48 -4.90 2.49 -1.36
C ALA A 48 -4.76 1.54 -0.15
N LYS A 49 -4.41 2.07 1.04
CA LYS A 49 -4.34 1.26 2.27
C LYS A 49 -5.69 0.68 2.67
N THR A 50 -6.76 1.46 2.54
CA THR A 50 -8.11 1.02 2.94
C THR A 50 -8.60 -0.12 2.08
N VAL A 51 -8.41 -0.02 0.76
CA VAL A 51 -8.79 -1.08 -0.18
C VAL A 51 -7.92 -2.33 0.02
N GLY A 52 -6.59 -2.16 0.13
CA GLY A 52 -5.69 -3.28 0.39
C GLY A 52 -6.01 -4.00 1.70
N TRP A 53 -6.25 -3.24 2.77
CA TRP A 53 -6.67 -3.80 4.07
C TRP A 53 -8.00 -4.56 3.97
N GLY A 54 -9.01 -3.96 3.33
CA GLY A 54 -10.33 -4.59 3.17
C GLY A 54 -10.26 -5.88 2.37
N GLU A 55 -9.43 -5.92 1.32
CA GLU A 55 -9.23 -7.13 0.52
C GLU A 55 -8.50 -8.22 1.31
N LEU A 56 -7.45 -7.90 2.07
CA LEU A 56 -6.80 -8.88 2.94
C LEU A 56 -7.73 -9.37 4.06
N GLN A 57 -8.59 -8.50 4.59
CA GLN A 57 -9.59 -8.88 5.58
C GLN A 57 -10.59 -9.87 4.98
N ARG A 58 -11.13 -9.56 3.79
CA ARG A 58 -12.07 -10.42 3.06
C ARG A 58 -11.45 -11.78 2.74
N GLN A 59 -10.16 -11.82 2.41
CA GLN A 59 -9.41 -13.06 2.16
C GLN A 59 -9.04 -13.81 3.45
N GLY A 60 -9.30 -13.26 4.65
CA GLY A 60 -8.90 -13.87 5.92
C GLY A 60 -7.39 -13.89 6.16
N LYS A 61 -6.63 -13.02 5.50
CA LYS A 61 -5.16 -12.99 5.54
C LYS A 61 -4.58 -11.99 6.53
N LEU A 62 -5.42 -11.17 7.17
CA LEU A 62 -4.97 -10.27 8.23
C LEU A 62 -4.75 -11.07 9.51
N VAL A 63 -3.50 -11.09 9.96
CA VAL A 63 -3.15 -11.59 11.28
C VAL A 63 -3.20 -10.40 12.24
N PRO A 64 -3.88 -10.50 13.40
CA PRO A 64 -3.80 -9.49 14.45
C PRO A 64 -2.34 -9.17 14.77
N ASP A 65 -2.02 -7.89 14.93
CA ASP A 65 -0.67 -7.49 15.34
C ASP A 65 -0.36 -8.19 16.66
N SER A 66 0.71 -8.99 16.70
CA SER A 66 1.11 -9.77 17.87
C SER A 66 1.66 -8.89 19.02
N GLY A 67 1.38 -7.58 18.99
CA GLY A 67 1.91 -6.59 19.93
C GLY A 67 3.41 -6.37 19.77
N ARG A 68 3.95 -6.44 18.53
CA ARG A 68 5.40 -6.23 18.34
C ARG A 68 5.75 -4.80 18.76
N ILE A 69 6.77 -4.68 19.61
CA ILE A 69 7.35 -3.37 19.96
C ILE A 69 7.92 -2.77 18.69
N ARG A 70 7.36 -1.64 18.25
CA ARG A 70 7.92 -0.83 17.16
C ARG A 70 9.04 0.02 17.76
N ARG A 71 10.28 -0.21 17.32
CA ARG A 71 11.47 0.56 17.72
C ARG A 71 11.62 1.79 16.85
#